data_AF-A0A7Y4VUB9-F1
#
_entry.id   AF-A0A7Y4VUB9-F1
#
_cell.length_a   1.000
_cell.length_b   1.000
_cell.length_c   1.000
_cell.angle_alpha   90.00
_cell.angle_beta   90.00
_cell.angle_gamma   90.00
#
_symmetry.space_group_name_H-M   'P 1'
#
loop_
_entity.id
_entity.type
_entity.pdbx_description
1 polymer ?
#
loop_
_entity_poly.entity_id
_entity_poly.type
_entity_poly.pdbx_seq_one_letter_code
_entity_poly.pdbx_strand_id
1 'polypeptide(L)' 'LGGVESLIEVPAAMTHLSVVGSALEVDPGLVRLSVGIENVDDLLADLEQALK' A
#
# COMPACT_ATOMS: atom_id res chain seq x y z
N LEU A 1 3.48 9.54 1.11
CA LEU A 1 2.99 9.08 -0.20
C LEU A 1 3.16 10.19 -1.22
N GLY A 2 3.26 9.86 -2.51
CA GLY A 2 3.41 10.83 -3.60
C GLY A 2 4.85 11.26 -3.89
N GLY A 3 5.83 10.44 -3.49
CA GLY A 3 7.24 10.59 -3.92
C GLY A 3 7.43 10.12 -5.36
N VAL A 4 8.67 10.22 -5.86
CA VAL A 4 9.04 9.65 -7.16
C VAL A 4 9.17 8.13 -7.07
N GLU A 5 9.50 7.64 -5.89
CA GLU A 5 9.60 6.24 -5.52
C GLU A 5 8.23 5.65 -5.13
N SER A 6 8.00 4.41 -5.56
CA SER A 6 6.86 3.60 -5.17
C SER A 6 6.97 3.18 -3.70
N LEU A 7 5.83 3.21 -2.99
CA LEU A 7 5.72 2.79 -1.59
C LEU A 7 4.49 1.89 -1.39
N ILE A 8 4.61 0.94 -0.46
CA ILE A 8 3.54 0.03 -0.05
C ILE A 8 3.45 0.00 1.48
N GLU A 9 2.25 -0.09 2.02
CA GLU A 9 2.03 -0.24 3.46
C GLU A 9 0.74 -1.01 3.77
N VAL A 10 0.61 -1.45 5.03
CA VAL A 10 -0.62 -1.97 5.63
C VAL A 10 -1.17 -0.90 6.59
N PRO A 11 -2.14 -0.06 6.16
CA PRO A 11 -2.54 1.12 6.92
C PRO A 11 -3.04 0.80 8.33
N ALA A 12 -3.78 -0.29 8.49
CA ALA A 12 -4.33 -0.73 9.79
C ALA A 12 -3.24 -0.96 10.85
N ALA A 13 -2.05 -1.43 10.45
CA ALA A 13 -0.91 -1.64 11.34
C ALA A 13 0.02 -0.42 11.44
N MET A 14 -0.20 0.61 10.63
CA MET A 14 0.72 1.73 10.46
C MET A 14 -0.03 3.07 10.60
N THR A 15 -0.29 3.75 9.48
CA THR A 15 -0.77 5.13 9.47
C THR A 15 -2.17 5.32 10.06
N HIS A 16 -2.96 4.24 10.14
CA HIS A 16 -4.33 4.24 10.66
C HIS A 16 -4.49 3.39 11.93
N LEU A 17 -3.39 3.04 12.60
CA LEU A 17 -3.45 2.31 13.87
C LEU A 17 -4.27 3.04 14.94
N SER A 18 -4.32 4.38 14.89
CA SER A 18 -5.05 5.21 15.85
C SER A 18 -6.57 5.10 15.78
N VAL A 19 -7.15 4.50 14.72
CA VAL A 19 -8.61 4.40 14.51
C VAL A 19 -9.18 2.99 14.74
N VAL A 20 -8.37 2.06 15.25
CA VAL A 20 -8.81 0.69 15.61
C VAL A 20 -9.98 0.73 16.60
N GLY A 21 -11.00 -0.09 16.37
CA GLY A 21 -12.23 -0.15 17.17
C GLY A 21 -13.22 1.01 16.95
N SER A 22 -12.97 1.90 16.00
CA SER A 22 -13.87 3.01 15.66
C SER A 22 -14.69 2.73 14.40
N ALA A 23 -15.67 3.58 14.11
CA ALA A 23 -16.42 3.50 12.85
C ALA A 23 -15.56 3.78 11.59
N LEU A 24 -14.33 4.28 11.76
CA LEU A 24 -13.36 4.53 10.70
C LEU A 24 -12.26 3.46 10.65
N GLU A 25 -12.41 2.38 11.41
CA GLU A 25 -11.45 1.28 11.43
C GLU A 25 -11.21 0.74 10.01
N VAL A 26 -9.95 0.52 9.70
CA VAL A 26 -9.49 0.06 8.39
C VAL A 26 -9.34 -1.46 8.43
N ASP A 27 -9.81 -2.13 7.36
CA ASP A 27 -9.63 -3.56 7.20
C ASP A 27 -8.14 -3.96 7.35
N PRO A 28 -7.80 -4.90 8.26
CA PRO A 28 -6.43 -5.40 8.42
C PRO A 28 -5.82 -6.01 7.16
N GLY A 29 -6.65 -6.48 6.22
CA GLY A 29 -6.22 -7.00 4.93
C GLY A 29 -6.00 -5.93 3.85
N LEU A 30 -6.29 -4.65 4.13
CA LEU A 30 -6.08 -3.58 3.17
C LEU A 30 -4.59 -3.31 2.96
N VAL A 31 -4.16 -3.41 1.70
CA VAL A 31 -2.83 -3.00 1.25
C VAL A 31 -2.97 -1.68 0.48
N ARG A 32 -2.15 -0.68 0.83
CA ARG A 32 -2.15 0.63 0.15
C ARG A 32 -0.87 0.81 -0.63
N LEU A 33 -1.00 1.14 -1.92
CA LEU A 33 0.11 1.46 -2.81
C LEU A 33 0.10 2.97 -3.10
N SER A 34 1.27 3.59 -3.02
CA SER A 34 1.56 4.89 -3.63
C SER A 34 2.46 4.63 -4.82
N VAL A 35 1.87 4.66 -6.01
CA VAL A 35 2.56 4.39 -7.28
C VAL A 35 3.49 5.55 -7.60
N GLY A 36 4.78 5.25 -7.76
CA GLY A 36 5.81 6.19 -8.17
C GLY A 36 5.82 6.42 -9.69
N ILE A 37 6.95 6.88 -10.20
CA ILE A 37 7.14 7.20 -11.63
C ILE A 37 8.17 6.30 -12.32
N GLU A 38 8.40 5.10 -11.77
CA GLU A 38 9.24 4.08 -12.38
C GLU A 38 8.66 3.56 -13.71
N ASN A 39 9.42 2.73 -14.42
CA ASN A 39 8.90 2.08 -15.61
C ASN A 39 7.70 1.18 -15.25
N VAL A 40 6.61 1.35 -15.98
CA VAL A 40 5.35 0.61 -15.75
C VAL A 40 5.55 -0.90 -15.85
N ASP A 41 6.39 -1.38 -16.76
CA ASP A 41 6.61 -2.81 -16.94
C ASP A 41 7.32 -3.44 -15.73
N ASP A 42 8.23 -2.68 -15.09
CA ASP A 42 8.94 -3.13 -13.89
C ASP A 42 7.98 -3.20 -12.69
N LEU A 43 7.10 -2.20 -12.55
CA LEU A 43 6.09 -2.17 -11.49
C LEU A 43 5.08 -3.31 -11.62
N LEU A 44 4.61 -3.59 -12.84
CA LEU A 44 3.69 -4.70 -13.10
C LEU A 44 4.37 -6.04 -12.83
N ALA A 45 5.62 -6.22 -13.29
CA ALA A 45 6.37 -7.45 -13.06
C ALA A 45 6.60 -7.73 -11.56
N ASP A 46 6.89 -6.70 -10.77
CA ASP A 46 7.06 -6.82 -9.32
C ASP A 46 5.75 -7.24 -8.63
N LEU A 47 4.63 -6.59 -8.97
CA LEU A 47 3.32 -6.94 -8.43
C LEU A 47 2.87 -8.35 -8.85
N GLU A 48 3.08 -8.73 -10.11
CA GLU A 48 2.78 -10.09 -10.60
C GLU A 48 3.63 -11.14 -9.88
N GLN A 49 4.89 -10.85 -9.58
CA GLN A 49 5.77 -11.75 -8.83
C GLN A 49 5.36 -11.86 -7.36
N ALA A 50 4.84 -10.78 -6.75
CA ALA A 50 4.39 -10.77 -5.37
C ALA A 50 3.02 -11.45 -5.14
N LEU A 51 2.16 -11.50 -6.17
CA LEU A 51 0.81 -12.08 -6.10
C LEU A 51 0.72 -13.55 -6.54
N LYS A 52 1.81 -14.13 -7.03
CA LYS A 52 1.92 -15.57 -7.30
C LYS A 52 2.02 -16.37 -6.01
#